data_AF-A0A4Y8KQ36-F1
#
_entry.id   AF-A0A4Y8KQ36-F1
#
_cell.length_a   1.000
_cell.length_b   1.000
_cell.length_c   1.000
_cell.angle_alpha   90.00
_cell.angle_beta   90.00
_cell.angle_gamma   90.00
#
_symmetry.space_group_name_H-M   'P 1'
#
loop_
_entity.id
_entity.type
_entity.pdbx_description
1 polymer ?
#
loop_
_entity_poly.entity_id
_entity_poly.type
_entity_poly.pdbx_seq_one_letter_code
_entity_poly.pdbx_strand_id
1 'polypeptide(L)'
;MSNDPILLFLHGIGDGDQDDSWKISATEALTRLGYPDLDTVRVIAPKYAHALKGWDDKVPLPGVTIKQASREAAKTNRRDFERRMGAVEYRLGRHDRGNGQPGGDALIGVAVGLPFFRQAHNYLKNPEIRAQVLTRILTRLPESGSLVIVGHSLGSVIAADLVRRLPVGLDVVGMVTIGSPLANGTFDVDKLRETLKEPPINLGWWVSFWNAPDLVAAHRGVSSVFPWMVDFRIDTKNVGTQAHAAAEYLSNEAVAAAIGFALFGSRSKELAGIDKGLDIPVDQIENMALVALRYAHLTKMRMEGDQQDRFAGALRHVQGTVIEGIRRRNDSEDRGIPYAVARLAFDLSDPQVTVPEPLPSSHMAKDEAAVLLTILAAENVIRPFEISISKDKWQEAMKDLTAEMGLGSQYGVDIFAAAKRAQEALSGGVNWVKWGVLGAGAALIVLATGGLVLAAGAGLAGAAVITSALAAFGPGGMMGGLLTAGTLLTAGGSGLALGLASPGTTAATLEAVVERQLAIAILRQSQDLEQDPAGWRVLAETEIEVRREYERLDEFSDDSSPALKELKRKIQTIERALKYLKDNGLEPGNTSSIPDHTG
;
A
#
# COMPACT_ATOMS: atom_id res chain seq x y z
N MET A 1 -37.22 8.09 -2.49
CA MET A 1 -37.09 6.64 -2.68
C MET A 1 -36.05 6.16 -1.68
N SER A 2 -36.21 4.97 -1.09
CA SER A 2 -35.21 4.47 -0.13
C SER A 2 -33.86 4.32 -0.87
N ASN A 3 -32.78 4.76 -0.22
CA ASN A 3 -31.40 4.64 -0.71
C ASN A 3 -30.80 3.27 -0.36
N ASP A 4 -31.62 2.33 0.11
CA ASP A 4 -31.13 1.03 0.56
C ASP A 4 -30.73 0.20 -0.67
N PRO A 5 -29.51 -0.37 -0.67
CA PRO A 5 -29.00 -1.09 -1.82
C PRO A 5 -29.79 -2.38 -2.08
N ILE A 6 -29.98 -2.67 -3.36
CA ILE A 6 -30.63 -3.88 -3.86
C ILE A 6 -29.55 -4.94 -4.08
N LEU A 7 -29.76 -6.17 -3.60
CA LEU A 7 -28.85 -7.28 -3.87
C LEU A 7 -29.29 -8.00 -5.16
N LEU A 8 -28.45 -7.99 -6.19
CA LEU A 8 -28.58 -8.84 -7.38
C LEU A 8 -27.65 -10.04 -7.26
N PHE A 9 -28.22 -11.24 -7.14
CA PHE A 9 -27.47 -12.48 -7.19
C PHE A 9 -27.60 -13.15 -8.57
N LEU A 10 -26.46 -13.36 -9.23
CA LEU A 10 -26.33 -14.01 -10.53
C LEU A 10 -25.66 -15.36 -10.33
N HIS A 11 -26.45 -16.43 -10.36
CA HIS A 11 -25.96 -17.79 -10.20
C HIS A 11 -25.25 -18.29 -11.48
N GLY A 12 -24.32 -19.22 -11.31
CA GLY A 12 -23.68 -19.93 -12.40
C GLY A 12 -24.54 -20.99 -13.08
N ILE A 13 -23.86 -21.90 -13.75
CA ILE A 13 -24.40 -23.05 -14.50
C ILE A 13 -25.06 -24.07 -13.56
N GLY A 14 -26.10 -24.75 -14.05
CA GLY A 14 -26.80 -25.80 -13.29
C GLY A 14 -28.31 -25.76 -13.52
N ASP A 15 -29.07 -26.13 -12.50
CA ASP A 15 -30.52 -25.86 -12.42
C ASP A 15 -30.81 -24.42 -11.97
N GLY A 16 -29.79 -23.67 -11.52
CA GLY A 16 -29.90 -22.30 -11.08
C GLY A 16 -30.24 -22.15 -9.59
N ASP A 17 -29.93 -23.17 -8.78
CA ASP A 17 -30.20 -23.22 -7.34
C ASP A 17 -31.67 -22.90 -7.05
N GLN A 18 -32.57 -23.75 -7.52
CA GLN A 18 -34.02 -23.49 -7.47
C GLN A 18 -34.55 -23.26 -6.05
N ASP A 19 -33.87 -23.83 -5.06
CA ASP A 19 -34.23 -23.75 -3.64
C ASP A 19 -33.59 -22.56 -2.91
N ASP A 20 -32.82 -21.72 -3.62
CA ASP A 20 -32.12 -20.55 -3.05
C ASP A 20 -31.23 -20.89 -1.83
N SER A 21 -30.59 -22.05 -1.86
CA SER A 21 -29.71 -22.52 -0.77
C SER A 21 -28.57 -21.54 -0.48
N TRP A 22 -28.09 -20.83 -1.51
CA TRP A 22 -27.13 -19.73 -1.39
C TRP A 22 -27.56 -18.65 -0.38
N LYS A 23 -28.86 -18.33 -0.30
CA LYS A 23 -29.39 -17.24 0.54
C LYS A 23 -29.27 -17.60 2.01
N ILE A 24 -29.47 -18.88 2.35
CA ILE A 24 -29.35 -19.39 3.72
C ILE A 24 -27.90 -19.21 4.19
N SER A 25 -26.93 -19.76 3.44
CA SER A 25 -25.51 -19.68 3.78
C SER A 25 -25.01 -18.24 3.88
N ALA A 26 -25.43 -17.37 2.95
CA ALA A 26 -25.08 -15.95 2.98
C ALA A 26 -25.67 -15.23 4.21
N THR A 27 -26.94 -15.49 4.53
CA THR A 27 -27.62 -14.87 5.68
C THR A 27 -26.99 -15.28 7.00
N GLU A 28 -26.69 -16.57 7.16
CA GLU A 28 -26.01 -17.08 8.35
C GLU A 28 -24.62 -16.44 8.51
N ALA A 29 -23.85 -16.34 7.43
CA ALA A 29 -22.52 -15.73 7.47
C ALA A 29 -22.58 -14.23 7.78
N LEU A 30 -23.50 -13.48 7.18
CA LEU A 30 -23.73 -12.06 7.48
C LEU A 30 -24.10 -11.86 8.95
N THR A 31 -25.00 -12.68 9.47
CA THR A 31 -25.48 -12.60 10.85
C THR A 31 -24.39 -12.97 11.86
N ARG A 32 -23.54 -13.98 11.55
CA ARG A 32 -22.35 -14.30 12.37
C ARG A 32 -21.39 -13.12 12.49
N LEU A 33 -21.24 -12.36 11.41
CA LEU A 33 -20.47 -11.11 11.38
C LEU A 33 -21.24 -9.92 11.95
N GLY A 34 -22.48 -10.12 12.41
CA GLY A 34 -23.38 -9.13 12.99
C GLY A 34 -23.95 -8.10 12.02
N TYR A 35 -23.89 -8.33 10.71
CA TYR A 35 -24.69 -7.55 9.76
C TYR A 35 -26.17 -7.95 9.84
N PRO A 36 -27.11 -7.09 9.40
CA PRO A 36 -28.50 -7.48 9.22
C PRO A 36 -28.65 -8.68 8.29
N ASP A 37 -29.76 -9.40 8.45
CA ASP A 37 -30.14 -10.48 7.55
C ASP A 37 -30.51 -9.99 6.14
N LEU A 38 -30.57 -10.90 5.17
CA LEU A 38 -30.98 -10.58 3.81
C LEU A 38 -32.50 -10.44 3.63
N ASP A 39 -33.31 -10.71 4.64
CA ASP A 39 -34.77 -10.53 4.57
C ASP A 39 -35.14 -9.04 4.71
N THR A 40 -34.26 -8.24 5.33
CA THR A 40 -34.35 -6.77 5.35
C THR A 40 -33.94 -6.09 4.04
N VAL A 41 -33.37 -6.84 3.08
CA VAL A 41 -32.82 -6.32 1.82
C VAL A 41 -33.69 -6.75 0.64
N ARG A 42 -33.89 -5.86 -0.33
CA ARG A 42 -34.51 -6.25 -1.61
C ARG A 42 -33.54 -7.13 -2.40
N VAL A 43 -33.79 -8.44 -2.42
CA VAL A 43 -33.01 -9.43 -3.17
C VAL A 43 -33.66 -9.73 -4.53
N ILE A 44 -32.86 -9.70 -5.60
CA ILE A 44 -33.22 -10.09 -6.96
C ILE A 44 -32.29 -11.22 -7.38
N ALA A 45 -32.83 -12.43 -7.56
CA ALA A 45 -32.08 -13.60 -8.02
C ALA A 45 -32.76 -14.25 -9.25
N PRO A 46 -32.56 -13.71 -10.46
CA PRO A 46 -33.29 -14.17 -11.65
C PRO A 46 -32.90 -15.60 -12.02
N LYS A 47 -33.88 -16.49 -12.16
CA LYS A 47 -33.64 -17.87 -12.62
C LYS A 47 -33.57 -17.91 -14.16
N TYR A 48 -32.36 -17.98 -14.71
CA TYR A 48 -32.11 -17.99 -16.18
C TYR A 48 -31.42 -19.25 -16.70
N ALA A 49 -31.24 -20.29 -15.87
CA ALA A 49 -30.51 -21.51 -16.26
C ALA A 49 -31.12 -22.24 -17.48
N HIS A 50 -32.45 -22.22 -17.63
CA HIS A 50 -33.14 -22.76 -18.81
C HIS A 50 -32.85 -21.94 -20.08
N ALA A 51 -32.74 -20.62 -19.95
CA ALA A 51 -32.39 -19.72 -21.05
C ALA A 51 -30.93 -19.87 -21.50
N LEU A 52 -30.09 -20.62 -20.80
CA LEU A 52 -28.74 -20.95 -21.28
C LEU A 52 -28.72 -22.17 -22.23
N LYS A 53 -29.85 -22.90 -22.37
CA LYS A 53 -29.91 -24.15 -23.15
C LYS A 53 -30.36 -23.95 -24.60
N GLY A 54 -31.16 -22.90 -24.87
CA GLY A 54 -31.73 -22.60 -26.18
C GLY A 54 -32.58 -21.32 -26.12
N TRP A 55 -33.06 -20.85 -27.27
CA TRP A 55 -33.91 -19.67 -27.41
C TRP A 55 -35.06 -19.98 -28.39
N ASP A 56 -36.23 -19.39 -28.13
CA ASP A 56 -37.42 -19.54 -28.98
C ASP A 56 -37.63 -18.30 -29.85
N ASP A 57 -37.63 -17.11 -29.23
CA ASP A 57 -37.81 -15.82 -29.91
C ASP A 57 -36.48 -15.07 -30.04
N LYS A 58 -36.30 -14.41 -31.19
CA LYS A 58 -35.14 -13.54 -31.42
C LYS A 58 -35.34 -12.20 -30.71
N VAL A 59 -34.73 -12.06 -29.54
CA VAL A 59 -34.72 -10.79 -28.77
C VAL A 59 -33.48 -9.97 -29.14
N PRO A 60 -33.59 -8.64 -29.34
CA PRO A 60 -32.43 -7.80 -29.57
C PRO A 60 -31.50 -7.81 -28.36
N LEU A 61 -30.18 -7.83 -28.60
CA LEU A 61 -29.18 -7.69 -27.54
C LEU A 61 -29.37 -6.32 -26.86
N PRO A 62 -29.59 -6.26 -25.53
CA PRO A 62 -29.72 -4.98 -24.82
C PRO A 62 -28.50 -4.10 -25.06
N GLY A 63 -28.68 -2.82 -25.40
CA GLY A 63 -27.58 -1.92 -25.74
C GLY A 63 -26.62 -1.63 -24.58
N VAL A 64 -25.42 -1.10 -24.90
CA VAL A 64 -24.52 -0.53 -23.89
C VAL A 64 -25.03 0.87 -23.53
N THR A 65 -25.46 1.03 -22.29
CA THR A 65 -26.07 2.25 -21.74
C THR A 65 -25.04 3.11 -21.02
N ILE A 66 -24.08 2.48 -20.36
CA ILE A 66 -22.99 3.15 -19.65
C ILE A 66 -21.89 3.49 -20.64
N LYS A 67 -21.75 4.77 -20.94
CA LYS A 67 -20.73 5.26 -21.88
C LYS A 67 -19.35 5.19 -21.23
N GLN A 68 -18.34 4.88 -22.05
CA GLN A 68 -16.95 5.04 -21.63
C GLN A 68 -16.67 6.53 -21.38
N ALA A 69 -16.01 6.81 -20.27
CA ALA A 69 -15.58 8.16 -19.93
C ALA A 69 -14.53 8.68 -20.93
N SER A 70 -14.45 10.01 -21.10
CA SER A 70 -13.32 10.63 -21.80
C SER A 70 -12.01 10.29 -21.07
N ARG A 71 -10.85 10.47 -21.71
CA ARG A 71 -9.56 10.08 -21.12
C ARG A 71 -9.31 10.73 -19.75
N GLU A 72 -9.65 12.00 -19.59
CA GLU A 72 -9.50 12.78 -18.37
C GLU A 72 -10.51 12.34 -17.29
N ALA A 73 -11.76 12.12 -17.68
CA ALA A 73 -12.79 11.62 -16.78
C ALA A 73 -12.52 10.16 -16.36
N ALA A 74 -11.95 9.34 -17.24
CA ALA A 74 -11.55 7.95 -16.94
C ALA A 74 -10.42 7.92 -15.91
N LYS A 75 -9.41 8.80 -16.03
CA LYS A 75 -8.37 8.94 -15.00
C LYS A 75 -8.94 9.36 -13.65
N THR A 76 -9.90 10.28 -13.64
CA THR A 76 -10.57 10.72 -12.41
C THR A 76 -11.38 9.58 -11.79
N ASN A 77 -12.26 8.94 -12.58
CA ASN A 77 -12.99 7.76 -12.15
C ASN A 77 -12.05 6.68 -11.63
N ARG A 78 -10.91 6.46 -12.29
CA ARG A 78 -9.92 5.47 -11.86
C ARG A 78 -9.33 5.81 -10.50
N ARG A 79 -8.98 7.07 -10.23
CA ARG A 79 -8.48 7.51 -8.91
C ARG A 79 -9.55 7.31 -7.83
N ASP A 80 -10.79 7.67 -8.11
CA ASP A 80 -11.90 7.49 -7.17
C ASP A 80 -12.24 6.01 -6.96
N PHE A 81 -12.11 5.20 -8.00
CA PHE A 81 -12.23 3.75 -7.93
C PHE A 81 -11.13 3.13 -7.06
N GLU A 82 -9.86 3.49 -7.26
CA GLU A 82 -8.75 3.02 -6.43
C GLU A 82 -8.93 3.43 -4.96
N ARG A 83 -9.47 4.62 -4.69
CA ARG A 83 -9.81 5.03 -3.31
C ARG A 83 -10.86 4.11 -2.67
N ARG A 84 -11.91 3.78 -3.41
CA ARG A 84 -12.98 2.86 -2.97
C ARG A 84 -12.46 1.42 -2.84
N MET A 85 -11.60 0.97 -3.75
CA MET A 85 -10.95 -0.34 -3.71
C MET A 85 -10.00 -0.49 -2.53
N GLY A 86 -9.13 0.49 -2.29
CA GLY A 86 -8.21 0.47 -1.15
C GLY A 86 -8.92 0.44 0.20
N ALA A 87 -10.10 1.07 0.29
CA ALA A 87 -10.99 0.97 1.44
C ALA A 87 -11.49 -0.47 1.68
N VAL A 88 -11.86 -1.17 0.61
CA VAL A 88 -12.31 -2.57 0.67
C VAL A 88 -11.14 -3.50 0.98
N GLU A 89 -9.98 -3.31 0.33
CA GLU A 89 -8.77 -4.10 0.56
C GLU A 89 -8.28 -3.97 2.01
N TYR A 90 -8.25 -2.75 2.56
CA TYR A 90 -7.93 -2.52 3.96
C TYR A 90 -8.83 -3.34 4.91
N ARG A 91 -10.13 -3.43 4.61
CA ARG A 91 -11.10 -4.19 5.41
C ARG A 91 -10.95 -5.71 5.26
N LEU A 92 -10.75 -6.19 4.04
CA LEU A 92 -10.77 -7.62 3.74
C LEU A 92 -9.40 -8.30 3.92
N GLY A 93 -8.32 -7.53 4.06
CA GLY A 93 -6.98 -8.03 4.30
C GLY A 93 -6.15 -8.13 3.01
N ARG A 94 -5.19 -9.06 2.98
CA ARG A 94 -4.20 -9.12 1.89
C ARG A 94 -4.83 -9.64 0.59
N HIS A 95 -4.69 -8.85 -0.47
CA HIS A 95 -4.91 -9.28 -1.86
C HIS A 95 -4.02 -10.48 -2.21
N ASP A 96 -4.61 -11.53 -2.76
CA ASP A 96 -3.89 -12.69 -3.30
C ASP A 96 -4.42 -13.02 -4.70
N ARG A 97 -3.59 -12.72 -5.69
CA ARG A 97 -3.87 -12.98 -7.12
C ARG A 97 -3.66 -14.46 -7.50
N GLY A 98 -3.04 -15.25 -6.64
CA GLY A 98 -2.56 -16.60 -6.94
C GLY A 98 -1.36 -16.61 -7.90
N ASN A 99 -0.62 -17.71 -7.93
CA ASN A 99 0.56 -17.85 -8.79
C ASN A 99 0.23 -18.33 -10.22
N GLY A 100 -1.01 -18.77 -10.47
CA GLY A 100 -1.36 -19.54 -11.67
C GLY A 100 -0.58 -20.87 -11.76
N GLN A 101 -1.05 -21.82 -12.56
CA GLN A 101 -0.26 -23.01 -12.89
C GLN A 101 0.05 -23.02 -14.40
N PRO A 102 1.34 -23.14 -14.81
CA PRO A 102 1.70 -23.34 -16.22
C PRO A 102 0.96 -24.57 -16.78
N GLY A 103 0.18 -24.39 -17.84
CA GLY A 103 -0.65 -25.46 -18.44
C GLY A 103 -2.06 -25.64 -17.83
N GLY A 104 -2.45 -24.84 -16.83
CA GLY A 104 -3.79 -24.91 -16.21
C GLY A 104 -4.95 -24.64 -17.19
N ASP A 105 -4.71 -23.82 -18.23
CA ASP A 105 -5.70 -23.58 -19.29
C ASP A 105 -6.04 -24.87 -20.08
N ALA A 106 -5.12 -25.85 -20.14
CA ALA A 106 -5.35 -27.15 -20.79
C ALA A 106 -6.16 -28.12 -19.92
N LEU A 107 -6.00 -28.08 -18.58
CA LEU A 107 -6.81 -28.87 -17.64
C LEU A 107 -8.27 -28.38 -17.59
N ILE A 108 -8.50 -27.06 -17.72
CA ILE A 108 -9.83 -26.51 -17.99
C ILE A 108 -10.34 -27.07 -19.31
N GLY A 109 -9.50 -27.10 -20.35
CA GLY A 109 -9.76 -27.71 -21.67
C GLY A 109 -10.26 -29.17 -21.60
N VAL A 110 -9.76 -29.97 -20.65
CA VAL A 110 -10.24 -31.35 -20.42
C VAL A 110 -11.60 -31.36 -19.68
N ALA A 111 -11.84 -30.41 -18.79
CA ALA A 111 -13.15 -30.21 -18.17
C ALA A 111 -14.23 -29.67 -19.15
N VAL A 112 -13.83 -29.06 -20.28
CA VAL A 112 -14.72 -28.55 -21.35
C VAL A 112 -15.61 -29.64 -21.99
N GLY A 113 -15.28 -30.92 -21.81
CA GLY A 113 -16.11 -32.04 -22.25
C GLY A 113 -17.39 -32.29 -21.41
N LEU A 114 -17.53 -31.64 -20.25
CA LEU A 114 -18.69 -31.81 -19.37
C LEU A 114 -19.88 -30.94 -19.82
N PRO A 115 -21.15 -31.39 -19.61
CA PRO A 115 -22.36 -30.60 -19.92
C PRO A 115 -22.35 -29.18 -19.34
N PHE A 116 -21.61 -29.02 -18.23
CA PHE A 116 -21.28 -27.76 -17.54
C PHE A 116 -20.75 -26.67 -18.49
N PHE A 117 -19.85 -26.99 -19.43
CA PHE A 117 -19.30 -25.98 -20.34
C PHE A 117 -20.24 -25.60 -21.48
N ARG A 118 -21.29 -26.39 -21.76
CA ARG A 118 -22.22 -26.08 -22.86
C ARG A 118 -23.02 -24.80 -22.58
N GLN A 119 -23.48 -24.59 -21.34
CA GLN A 119 -24.21 -23.39 -20.96
C GLN A 119 -23.32 -22.13 -21.00
N ALA A 120 -22.08 -22.21 -20.48
CA ALA A 120 -21.11 -21.13 -20.61
C ALA A 120 -20.77 -20.85 -22.07
N HIS A 121 -20.47 -21.89 -22.85
CA HIS A 121 -20.19 -21.78 -24.28
C HIS A 121 -21.35 -21.12 -25.03
N ASN A 122 -22.58 -21.52 -24.74
CA ASN A 122 -23.78 -20.93 -25.33
C ASN A 122 -23.87 -19.43 -25.03
N TYR A 123 -23.69 -19.00 -23.78
CA TYR A 123 -23.71 -17.57 -23.45
C TYR A 123 -22.60 -16.79 -24.17
N LEU A 124 -21.40 -17.37 -24.28
CA LEU A 124 -20.24 -16.72 -24.89
C LEU A 124 -20.33 -16.65 -26.43
N LYS A 125 -20.95 -17.63 -27.09
CA LYS A 125 -20.89 -17.82 -28.55
C LYS A 125 -22.22 -17.64 -29.28
N ASN A 126 -23.36 -17.69 -28.59
CA ASN A 126 -24.68 -17.55 -29.18
C ASN A 126 -25.30 -16.18 -28.78
N PRO A 127 -25.34 -15.19 -29.69
CA PRO A 127 -25.85 -13.85 -29.40
C PRO A 127 -27.30 -13.82 -28.92
N GLU A 128 -28.15 -14.71 -29.41
CA GLU A 128 -29.57 -14.80 -29.06
C GLU A 128 -29.75 -15.32 -27.62
N ILE A 129 -28.98 -16.35 -27.22
CA ILE A 129 -28.95 -16.84 -25.84
C ILE A 129 -28.46 -15.74 -24.89
N ARG A 130 -27.40 -15.04 -25.27
CA ARG A 130 -26.88 -13.91 -24.50
C ARG A 130 -27.92 -12.81 -24.36
N ALA A 131 -28.58 -12.42 -25.46
CA ALA A 131 -29.60 -11.38 -25.48
C ALA A 131 -30.80 -11.70 -24.59
N GLN A 132 -31.33 -12.92 -24.66
CA GLN A 132 -32.46 -13.30 -23.81
C GLN A 132 -32.08 -13.32 -22.32
N VAL A 133 -30.87 -13.82 -21.96
CA VAL A 133 -30.42 -13.87 -20.56
C VAL A 133 -30.29 -12.46 -20.00
N LEU A 134 -29.61 -11.56 -20.72
CA LEU A 134 -29.47 -10.16 -20.32
C LEU A 134 -30.83 -9.46 -20.21
N THR A 135 -31.72 -9.66 -21.19
CA THR A 135 -33.08 -9.08 -21.15
C THR A 135 -33.86 -9.57 -19.93
N ARG A 136 -33.81 -10.86 -19.63
CA ARG A 136 -34.50 -11.46 -18.47
C ARG A 136 -34.03 -10.87 -17.15
N ILE A 137 -32.74 -10.57 -17.04
CA ILE A 137 -32.15 -9.94 -15.86
C ILE A 137 -32.57 -8.46 -15.79
N LEU A 138 -32.37 -7.70 -16.87
CA LEU A 138 -32.64 -6.26 -16.92
C LEU A 138 -34.10 -5.93 -16.63
N THR A 139 -35.07 -6.70 -17.14
CA THR A 139 -36.50 -6.50 -16.89
C THR A 139 -36.90 -6.63 -15.41
N ARG A 140 -36.06 -7.25 -14.57
CA ARG A 140 -36.29 -7.37 -13.12
C ARG A 140 -35.67 -6.24 -12.31
N LEU A 141 -34.75 -5.48 -12.89
CA LEU A 141 -34.04 -4.39 -12.22
C LEU A 141 -34.85 -3.09 -12.29
N PRO A 142 -34.74 -2.20 -11.29
CA PRO A 142 -35.34 -0.87 -11.38
C PRO A 142 -34.51 0.05 -12.31
N GLU A 143 -35.12 1.15 -12.74
CA GLU A 143 -34.45 2.16 -13.60
C GLU A 143 -33.39 2.99 -12.86
N SER A 144 -33.48 3.08 -11.53
CA SER A 144 -32.55 3.85 -10.70
C SER A 144 -32.41 3.32 -9.28
N GLY A 145 -31.28 3.63 -8.63
CA GLY A 145 -30.98 3.25 -7.24
C GLY A 145 -29.59 2.63 -7.06
N SER A 146 -29.33 2.12 -5.87
CA SER A 146 -28.07 1.47 -5.52
C SER A 146 -28.16 -0.05 -5.68
N LEU A 147 -27.16 -0.66 -6.32
CA LEU A 147 -27.12 -2.08 -6.64
C LEU A 147 -25.84 -2.71 -6.07
N VAL A 148 -25.98 -3.88 -5.45
CA VAL A 148 -24.87 -4.77 -5.11
C VAL A 148 -24.99 -6.01 -5.97
N ILE A 149 -23.93 -6.36 -6.70
CA ILE A 149 -23.94 -7.52 -7.60
C ILE A 149 -23.08 -8.62 -7.00
N VAL A 150 -23.65 -9.82 -6.85
CA VAL A 150 -22.91 -11.03 -6.50
C VAL A 150 -22.99 -12.01 -7.67
N GLY A 151 -21.84 -12.28 -8.30
CA GLY A 151 -21.74 -13.16 -9.47
C GLY A 151 -20.99 -14.44 -9.17
N HIS A 152 -21.66 -15.60 -9.25
CA HIS A 152 -21.05 -16.91 -9.05
C HIS A 152 -20.75 -17.60 -10.38
N SER A 153 -19.54 -18.13 -10.57
CA SER A 153 -19.17 -18.92 -11.75
C SER A 153 -19.53 -18.20 -13.06
N LEU A 154 -20.33 -18.78 -13.97
CA LEU A 154 -20.80 -18.06 -15.18
C LEU A 154 -21.52 -16.73 -14.88
N GLY A 155 -22.17 -16.62 -13.72
CA GLY A 155 -22.79 -15.38 -13.25
C GLY A 155 -21.80 -14.23 -13.08
N SER A 156 -20.51 -14.48 -12.82
CA SER A 156 -19.49 -13.43 -12.80
C SER A 156 -19.23 -12.84 -14.20
N VAL A 157 -19.25 -13.69 -15.23
CA VAL A 157 -19.12 -13.28 -16.64
C VAL A 157 -20.33 -12.46 -17.05
N ILE A 158 -21.53 -12.91 -16.67
CA ILE A 158 -22.78 -12.18 -16.90
C ILE A 158 -22.75 -10.84 -16.17
N ALA A 159 -22.28 -10.78 -14.92
CA ALA A 159 -22.14 -9.53 -14.16
C ALA A 159 -21.23 -8.51 -14.86
N ALA A 160 -20.06 -8.95 -15.32
CA ALA A 160 -19.11 -8.09 -16.05
C ALA A 160 -19.66 -7.61 -17.40
N ASP A 161 -20.51 -8.40 -18.06
CA ASP A 161 -21.22 -7.97 -19.27
C ASP A 161 -22.36 -7.00 -18.96
N LEU A 162 -23.14 -7.31 -17.91
CA LEU A 162 -24.31 -6.58 -17.48
C LEU A 162 -23.97 -5.16 -16.98
N VAL A 163 -22.87 -4.98 -16.25
CA VAL A 163 -22.53 -3.68 -15.60
C VAL A 163 -22.50 -2.50 -16.57
N ARG A 164 -22.11 -2.74 -17.84
CA ARG A 164 -22.07 -1.72 -18.91
C ARG A 164 -23.43 -1.46 -19.56
N ARG A 165 -24.41 -2.32 -19.30
CA ARG A 165 -25.75 -2.36 -19.91
C ARG A 165 -26.86 -2.05 -18.90
N LEU A 166 -26.50 -1.69 -17.66
CA LEU A 166 -27.44 -1.29 -16.62
C LEU A 166 -28.10 0.05 -16.95
N PRO A 167 -29.37 0.29 -16.54
CA PRO A 167 -29.97 1.62 -16.55
C PRO A 167 -29.02 2.69 -16.01
N VAL A 168 -28.98 3.86 -16.65
CA VAL A 168 -28.03 4.94 -16.30
C VAL A 168 -28.22 5.46 -14.88
N GLY A 169 -29.41 5.30 -14.30
CA GLY A 169 -29.71 5.66 -12.92
C GLY A 169 -29.29 4.62 -11.88
N LEU A 170 -28.73 3.47 -12.28
CA LEU A 170 -28.25 2.44 -11.36
C LEU A 170 -26.75 2.55 -11.11
N ASP A 171 -26.40 2.81 -9.86
CA ASP A 171 -25.02 2.77 -9.37
C ASP A 171 -24.76 1.42 -8.69
N VAL A 172 -23.76 0.70 -9.20
CA VAL A 172 -23.27 -0.54 -8.59
C VAL A 172 -22.32 -0.17 -7.46
N VAL A 173 -22.82 -0.16 -6.23
CA VAL A 173 -22.05 0.21 -5.03
C VAL A 173 -20.88 -0.75 -4.81
N GLY A 174 -21.10 -2.04 -5.07
CA GLY A 174 -20.08 -3.08 -4.97
C GLY A 174 -20.42 -4.30 -5.83
N MET A 175 -19.38 -4.89 -6.41
CA MET A 175 -19.48 -6.15 -7.15
C MET A 175 -18.58 -7.20 -6.50
N VAL A 176 -19.17 -8.34 -6.13
CA VAL A 176 -18.47 -9.48 -5.55
C VAL A 176 -18.59 -10.65 -6.51
N THR A 177 -17.48 -11.21 -6.96
CA THR A 177 -17.50 -12.42 -7.78
C THR A 177 -16.89 -13.60 -7.04
N ILE A 178 -17.46 -14.79 -7.20
CA ILE A 178 -17.04 -16.00 -6.49
C ILE A 178 -16.90 -17.16 -7.47
N GLY A 179 -15.77 -17.90 -7.40
CA GLY A 179 -15.49 -19.00 -8.32
C GLY A 179 -15.44 -18.56 -9.80
N SER A 180 -14.95 -17.35 -10.07
CA SER A 180 -15.06 -16.71 -11.39
C SER A 180 -14.11 -17.32 -12.43
N PRO A 181 -14.60 -17.72 -13.63
CA PRO A 181 -13.74 -18.19 -14.72
C PRO A 181 -13.12 -17.06 -15.56
N LEU A 182 -13.40 -15.78 -15.25
CA LEU A 182 -12.98 -14.62 -16.06
C LEU A 182 -11.46 -14.48 -16.24
N ALA A 183 -10.67 -15.07 -15.34
CA ALA A 183 -9.22 -15.10 -15.50
C ALA A 183 -8.79 -15.90 -16.74
N ASN A 184 -9.59 -16.87 -17.19
CA ASN A 184 -9.31 -17.69 -18.37
C ASN A 184 -9.55 -16.93 -19.69
N GLY A 185 -8.61 -17.08 -20.63
CA GLY A 185 -8.64 -16.58 -22.02
C GLY A 185 -9.97 -16.67 -22.76
N THR A 186 -10.68 -17.78 -22.54
CA THR A 186 -11.84 -18.20 -23.30
C THR A 186 -13.11 -17.43 -22.95
N PHE A 187 -13.17 -16.84 -21.75
CA PHE A 187 -14.34 -16.14 -21.22
C PHE A 187 -14.31 -14.64 -21.51
N ASP A 188 -14.07 -14.29 -22.78
CA ASP A 188 -14.02 -12.90 -23.26
C ASP A 188 -15.19 -12.59 -24.19
N VAL A 189 -16.42 -12.64 -23.65
CA VAL A 189 -17.62 -12.22 -24.38
C VAL A 189 -17.51 -10.75 -24.72
N ASP A 190 -17.91 -10.34 -25.94
CA ASP A 190 -17.98 -8.91 -26.29
C ASP A 190 -16.69 -8.11 -26.07
N LYS A 191 -15.54 -8.80 -26.07
CA LYS A 191 -14.24 -8.22 -25.76
C LYS A 191 -14.24 -7.48 -24.42
N LEU A 192 -14.81 -8.10 -23.37
CA LEU A 192 -14.80 -7.58 -22.01
C LEU A 192 -13.41 -7.06 -21.60
N ARG A 193 -12.33 -7.75 -21.99
CA ARG A 193 -10.95 -7.33 -21.67
C ARG A 193 -10.57 -5.97 -22.24
N GLU A 194 -10.94 -5.73 -23.49
CA GLU A 194 -10.69 -4.46 -24.16
C GLU A 194 -11.63 -3.37 -23.61
N THR A 195 -12.90 -3.73 -23.41
CA THR A 195 -13.96 -2.77 -23.07
C THR A 195 -13.98 -2.36 -21.59
N LEU A 196 -13.46 -3.22 -20.70
CA LEU A 196 -13.28 -2.97 -19.27
C LEU A 196 -11.79 -2.75 -18.91
N LYS A 197 -11.01 -2.16 -19.82
CA LYS A 197 -9.64 -1.73 -19.53
C LYS A 197 -9.60 -0.71 -18.37
N GLU A 198 -10.61 0.13 -18.29
CA GLU A 198 -10.89 1.01 -17.16
C GLU A 198 -12.19 0.57 -16.46
N PRO A 199 -12.32 0.81 -15.14
CA PRO A 199 -13.55 0.51 -14.43
C PRO A 199 -14.73 1.33 -14.99
N PRO A 200 -15.93 0.75 -15.14
CA PRO A 200 -17.14 1.49 -15.48
C PRO A 200 -17.41 2.63 -14.48
N ILE A 201 -17.96 3.74 -14.96
CA ILE A 201 -18.22 4.93 -14.11
C ILE A 201 -19.28 4.68 -13.03
N ASN A 202 -20.19 3.74 -13.27
CA ASN A 202 -21.26 3.36 -12.35
C ASN A 202 -20.84 2.22 -11.43
N LEU A 203 -19.56 1.81 -11.43
CA LEU A 203 -19.06 0.74 -10.57
C LEU A 203 -18.23 1.34 -9.43
N GLY A 204 -18.66 1.10 -8.19
CA GLY A 204 -18.01 1.58 -6.98
C GLY A 204 -16.70 0.85 -6.68
N TRP A 205 -16.76 -0.48 -6.62
CA TRP A 205 -15.62 -1.37 -6.44
C TRP A 205 -15.94 -2.79 -6.94
N TRP A 206 -14.91 -3.59 -7.20
CA TRP A 206 -15.06 -5.01 -7.55
C TRP A 206 -14.02 -5.85 -6.82
N VAL A 207 -14.46 -6.86 -6.08
CA VAL A 207 -13.60 -7.90 -5.53
C VAL A 207 -14.00 -9.28 -6.04
N SER A 208 -13.02 -10.15 -6.23
CA SER A 208 -13.28 -11.55 -6.58
C SER A 208 -12.66 -12.48 -5.53
N PHE A 209 -13.42 -13.49 -5.12
CA PHE A 209 -12.91 -14.55 -4.28
C PHE A 209 -12.69 -15.80 -5.12
N TRP A 210 -11.52 -16.39 -4.96
CA TRP A 210 -11.17 -17.67 -5.56
C TRP A 210 -10.67 -18.62 -4.47
N ASN A 211 -10.83 -19.90 -4.73
CA ASN A 211 -10.55 -20.95 -3.75
C ASN A 211 -9.56 -21.90 -4.39
N ALA A 212 -8.46 -22.23 -3.71
CA ALA A 212 -7.40 -23.03 -4.31
C ALA A 212 -7.86 -24.41 -4.83
N PRO A 213 -8.73 -25.14 -4.12
CA PRO A 213 -9.33 -26.39 -4.59
C PRO A 213 -10.40 -26.25 -5.70
N ASP A 214 -10.81 -25.03 -6.06
CA ASP A 214 -11.76 -24.76 -7.14
C ASP A 214 -11.02 -24.67 -8.50
N LEU A 215 -11.17 -25.72 -9.31
CA LEU A 215 -10.57 -25.82 -10.64
C LEU A 215 -11.17 -24.83 -11.66
N VAL A 216 -12.40 -24.34 -11.44
CA VAL A 216 -13.10 -23.42 -12.36
C VAL A 216 -12.54 -22.01 -12.25
N ALA A 217 -12.10 -21.61 -11.05
CA ALA A 217 -11.40 -20.35 -10.82
C ALA A 217 -9.97 -20.33 -11.40
N ALA A 218 -9.58 -21.34 -12.18
CA ALA A 218 -8.33 -21.42 -12.94
C ALA A 218 -7.04 -21.29 -12.11
N HIS A 219 -7.11 -21.48 -10.78
CA HIS A 219 -6.00 -21.26 -9.85
C HIS A 219 -5.33 -19.88 -9.97
N ARG A 220 -6.05 -18.87 -10.48
CA ARG A 220 -5.58 -17.49 -10.62
C ARG A 220 -6.73 -16.50 -10.46
N GLY A 221 -6.41 -15.32 -9.94
CA GLY A 221 -7.35 -14.24 -9.72
C GLY A 221 -7.79 -13.53 -11.01
N VAL A 222 -8.98 -12.94 -10.96
CA VAL A 222 -9.58 -12.14 -12.04
C VAL A 222 -8.77 -10.87 -12.32
N SER A 223 -8.01 -10.37 -11.34
CA SER A 223 -7.14 -9.19 -11.51
C SER A 223 -5.98 -9.44 -12.46
N SER A 224 -5.68 -10.69 -12.82
CA SER A 224 -4.77 -11.01 -13.92
C SER A 224 -5.27 -10.49 -15.29
N VAL A 225 -6.57 -10.26 -15.40
CA VAL A 225 -7.25 -9.76 -16.62
C VAL A 225 -7.73 -8.33 -16.43
N PHE A 226 -8.28 -8.01 -15.25
CA PHE A 226 -8.75 -6.66 -14.89
C PHE A 226 -7.89 -6.12 -13.74
N PRO A 227 -6.73 -5.49 -13.99
CA PRO A 227 -5.72 -5.21 -12.95
C PRO A 227 -6.14 -4.17 -11.91
N TRP A 228 -7.35 -3.62 -12.03
CA TRP A 228 -7.94 -2.58 -11.22
C TRP A 228 -8.89 -3.09 -10.14
N MET A 229 -9.29 -4.36 -10.22
CA MET A 229 -10.05 -5.04 -9.18
C MET A 229 -9.10 -5.91 -8.32
N VAL A 230 -9.58 -6.33 -7.16
CA VAL A 230 -8.79 -7.08 -6.17
C VAL A 230 -9.32 -8.50 -6.02
N ASP A 231 -8.41 -9.45 -5.78
CA ASP A 231 -8.69 -10.86 -5.58
C ASP A 231 -8.37 -11.26 -4.15
N PHE A 232 -9.19 -12.12 -3.59
CA PHE A 232 -8.94 -12.71 -2.29
C PHE A 232 -8.95 -14.21 -2.45
N ARG A 233 -7.86 -14.84 -2.02
CA ARG A 233 -7.82 -16.28 -1.87
C ARG A 233 -8.52 -16.65 -0.58
N ILE A 234 -9.51 -17.52 -0.68
CA ILE A 234 -10.09 -18.21 0.47
C ILE A 234 -9.63 -19.66 0.47
N ASP A 235 -9.74 -20.29 1.63
CA ASP A 235 -9.51 -21.71 1.79
C ASP A 235 -10.76 -22.33 2.40
N THR A 236 -11.49 -23.10 1.58
CA THR A 236 -12.64 -23.86 2.04
C THR A 236 -12.21 -25.29 2.31
N LYS A 237 -12.77 -25.95 3.32
CA LYS A 237 -12.43 -27.35 3.64
C LYS A 237 -12.85 -28.34 2.55
N ASN A 238 -13.72 -27.92 1.64
CA ASN A 238 -14.25 -28.74 0.55
C ASN A 238 -13.36 -28.69 -0.71
N VAL A 239 -13.43 -29.73 -1.55
CA VAL A 239 -12.64 -29.88 -2.79
C VAL A 239 -13.53 -30.13 -4.01
N GLY A 240 -13.03 -29.84 -5.21
CA GLY A 240 -13.73 -30.16 -6.47
C GLY A 240 -15.06 -29.41 -6.65
N THR A 241 -16.12 -30.10 -7.05
CA THR A 241 -17.43 -29.48 -7.34
C THR A 241 -18.09 -28.87 -6.10
N GLN A 242 -17.81 -29.39 -4.91
CA GLN A 242 -18.30 -28.83 -3.64
C GLN A 242 -17.55 -27.54 -3.29
N ALA A 243 -16.24 -27.48 -3.54
CA ALA A 243 -15.45 -26.25 -3.40
C ALA A 243 -15.92 -25.13 -4.34
N HIS A 244 -16.55 -25.48 -5.46
CA HIS A 244 -17.11 -24.55 -6.44
C HIS A 244 -18.54 -24.11 -6.11
N ALA A 245 -19.23 -24.73 -5.14
CA ALA A 245 -20.63 -24.40 -4.85
C ALA A 245 -20.77 -22.96 -4.34
N ALA A 246 -21.80 -22.24 -4.80
CA ALA A 246 -22.04 -20.86 -4.39
C ALA A 246 -22.22 -20.74 -2.87
N ALA A 247 -22.97 -21.68 -2.27
CA ALA A 247 -23.19 -21.77 -0.82
C ALA A 247 -21.88 -21.88 -0.04
N GLU A 248 -20.89 -22.63 -0.54
CA GLU A 248 -19.59 -22.79 0.11
C GLU A 248 -18.85 -21.45 0.20
N TYR A 249 -18.73 -20.75 -0.93
CA TYR A 249 -18.15 -19.41 -0.97
C TYR A 249 -18.90 -18.43 -0.06
N LEU A 250 -20.23 -18.42 -0.12
CA LEU A 250 -21.06 -17.48 0.64
C LEU A 250 -21.09 -17.75 2.14
N SER A 251 -20.74 -18.97 2.56
CA SER A 251 -20.56 -19.31 3.97
C SER A 251 -19.29 -18.71 4.59
N ASN A 252 -18.32 -18.33 3.76
CA ASN A 252 -17.04 -17.78 4.18
C ASN A 252 -17.18 -16.35 4.70
N GLU A 253 -16.50 -16.08 5.82
CA GLU A 253 -16.58 -14.78 6.51
C GLU A 253 -16.04 -13.62 5.67
N ALA A 254 -14.97 -13.81 4.88
CA ALA A 254 -14.43 -12.73 4.05
C ALA A 254 -15.40 -12.34 2.91
N VAL A 255 -16.07 -13.33 2.32
CA VAL A 255 -17.10 -13.11 1.30
C VAL A 255 -18.30 -12.38 1.90
N ALA A 256 -18.79 -12.84 3.05
CA ALA A 256 -19.90 -12.21 3.76
C ALA A 256 -19.54 -10.80 4.24
N ALA A 257 -18.30 -10.55 4.67
CA ALA A 257 -17.83 -9.21 5.04
C ALA A 257 -17.86 -8.24 3.86
N ALA A 258 -17.48 -8.68 2.66
CA ALA A 258 -17.56 -7.86 1.45
C ALA A 258 -19.01 -7.53 1.06
N ILE A 259 -19.89 -8.55 1.08
CA ILE A 259 -21.32 -8.37 0.79
C ILE A 259 -21.98 -7.47 1.82
N GLY A 260 -21.71 -7.69 3.12
CA GLY A 260 -22.25 -6.90 4.21
C GLY A 260 -21.79 -5.45 4.15
N PHE A 261 -20.52 -5.21 3.82
CA PHE A 261 -20.02 -3.86 3.59
C PHE A 261 -20.73 -3.16 2.42
N ALA A 262 -20.96 -3.87 1.31
CA ALA A 262 -21.66 -3.33 0.15
C ALA A 262 -23.12 -2.95 0.47
N LEU A 263 -23.80 -3.78 1.26
CA LEU A 263 -25.22 -3.62 1.57
C LEU A 263 -25.49 -2.66 2.72
N PHE A 264 -24.63 -2.64 3.74
CA PHE A 264 -24.91 -1.97 5.01
C PHE A 264 -23.84 -0.95 5.40
N GLY A 265 -22.79 -0.80 4.59
CA GLY A 265 -21.67 0.09 4.87
C GLY A 265 -20.76 -0.42 5.98
N SER A 266 -19.91 0.48 6.48
CA SER A 266 -18.94 0.15 7.54
C SER A 266 -19.64 -0.17 8.86
N ARG A 267 -19.35 -1.34 9.43
CA ARG A 267 -19.68 -1.68 10.83
C ARG A 267 -18.84 -0.90 11.85
N SER A 268 -17.74 -0.30 11.42
CA SER A 268 -16.76 0.37 12.28
C SER A 268 -17.26 1.72 12.77
N LYS A 269 -18.44 1.74 13.40
CA LYS A 269 -18.78 2.78 14.37
C LYS A 269 -17.89 2.69 15.62
N GLU A 270 -17.03 1.67 15.74
CA GLU A 270 -16.00 1.56 16.78
C GLU A 270 -14.79 2.49 16.55
N LEU A 271 -14.42 2.82 15.30
CA LEU A 271 -13.45 3.90 15.04
C LEU A 271 -14.07 5.30 15.26
N ALA A 272 -15.41 5.39 15.21
CA ALA A 272 -16.20 6.54 15.64
C ALA A 272 -16.70 6.41 17.08
N GLY A 273 -16.24 5.39 17.82
CA GLY A 273 -16.15 5.47 19.25
C GLY A 273 -15.10 6.54 19.49
N ILE A 274 -15.47 7.60 20.18
CA ILE A 274 -14.54 8.60 20.68
C ILE A 274 -13.53 7.83 21.53
N ASP A 275 -12.46 7.31 20.92
CA ASP A 275 -11.31 6.84 21.65
C ASP A 275 -10.78 8.14 22.25
N LYS A 276 -11.21 8.41 23.48
CA LYS A 276 -10.73 9.53 24.28
C LYS A 276 -9.30 9.16 24.57
N GLY A 277 -8.43 9.40 23.58
CA GLY A 277 -7.02 9.10 23.69
C GLY A 277 -6.54 9.66 25.02
N LEU A 278 -5.72 8.87 25.70
CA LEU A 278 -5.32 9.19 27.05
C LEU A 278 -4.42 10.43 27.00
N ASP A 279 -4.49 11.25 28.03
CA ASP A 279 -3.55 12.34 28.25
C ASP A 279 -2.23 11.74 28.77
N ILE A 280 -1.51 11.06 27.88
CA ILE A 280 -0.24 10.40 28.14
C ILE A 280 0.83 10.91 27.15
N PRO A 281 2.11 10.87 27.53
CA PRO A 281 3.19 11.24 26.62
C PRO A 281 3.22 10.37 25.37
N VAL A 282 3.47 11.01 24.21
CA VAL A 282 3.81 10.31 22.97
C VAL A 282 5.22 9.71 23.10
N ASP A 283 5.40 8.48 22.64
CA ASP A 283 6.73 7.88 22.57
C ASP A 283 7.51 8.37 21.34
N GLN A 284 8.77 7.94 21.21
CA GLN A 284 9.64 8.37 20.11
C GLN A 284 9.11 7.97 18.72
N ILE A 285 8.50 6.78 18.59
CA ILE A 285 8.00 6.25 17.31
C ILE A 285 6.73 6.99 16.91
N GLU A 286 5.84 7.22 17.88
CA GLU A 286 4.63 8.01 17.69
C GLU A 286 4.96 9.45 17.34
N ASN A 287 5.94 10.06 18.03
CA ASN A 287 6.37 11.42 17.73
C ASN A 287 6.96 11.52 16.31
N MET A 288 7.81 10.58 15.91
CA MET A 288 8.33 10.50 14.54
C MET A 288 7.20 10.39 13.50
N ALA A 289 6.19 9.55 13.77
CA ALA A 289 5.02 9.39 12.90
C ALA A 289 4.22 10.70 12.78
N LEU A 290 3.96 11.38 13.90
CA LEU A 290 3.22 12.63 13.93
C LEU A 290 3.93 13.74 13.16
N VAL A 291 5.25 13.89 13.36
CA VAL A 291 6.06 14.88 12.62
C VAL A 291 6.12 14.56 11.13
N ALA A 292 6.27 13.28 10.75
CA ALA A 292 6.27 12.86 9.35
C ALA A 292 4.92 13.13 8.66
N LEU A 293 3.80 12.83 9.34
CA LEU A 293 2.45 13.11 8.84
C LEU A 293 2.20 14.61 8.72
N ARG A 294 2.67 15.42 9.69
CA ARG A 294 2.59 16.88 9.60
C ARG A 294 3.40 17.43 8.43
N TYR A 295 4.62 16.95 8.23
CA TYR A 295 5.46 17.33 7.10
C TYR A 295 4.82 16.99 5.75
N ALA A 296 4.24 15.79 5.63
CA ALA A 296 3.49 15.38 4.44
C ALA A 296 2.26 16.27 4.22
N HIS A 297 1.52 16.60 5.28
CA HIS A 297 0.39 17.51 5.21
C HIS A 297 0.79 18.91 4.70
N LEU A 298 1.83 19.52 5.28
CA LEU A 298 2.34 20.82 4.86
C LEU A 298 2.80 20.79 3.40
N THR A 299 3.43 19.69 2.98
CA THR A 299 3.84 19.48 1.58
C THR A 299 2.65 19.42 0.63
N LYS A 300 1.58 18.70 0.99
CA LYS A 300 0.30 18.69 0.24
C LYS A 300 -0.27 20.10 0.03
N MET A 301 -0.15 20.97 1.04
CA MET A 301 -0.64 22.34 0.97
C MET A 301 0.16 23.24 0.01
N ARG A 302 1.34 22.80 -0.45
CA ARG A 302 2.15 23.47 -1.48
C ARG A 302 1.84 22.98 -2.92
N MET A 303 0.81 22.16 -3.10
CA MET A 303 0.40 21.61 -4.40
C MET A 303 -0.99 22.09 -4.79
N GLU A 304 -1.30 21.99 -6.09
CA GLU A 304 -2.62 22.31 -6.64
C GLU A 304 -3.01 21.28 -7.71
N GLY A 305 -4.31 21.19 -8.02
CA GLY A 305 -4.84 20.34 -9.09
C GLY A 305 -4.52 18.85 -8.94
N ASP A 306 -4.24 18.18 -10.06
CA ASP A 306 -4.01 16.72 -10.09
C ASP A 306 -2.87 16.24 -9.18
N GLN A 307 -1.80 17.04 -9.05
CA GLN A 307 -0.68 16.69 -8.17
C GLN A 307 -1.12 16.66 -6.71
N GLN A 308 -1.92 17.66 -6.29
CA GLN A 308 -2.47 17.73 -4.94
C GLN A 308 -3.47 16.59 -4.68
N ASP A 309 -4.36 16.30 -5.63
CA ASP A 309 -5.33 15.21 -5.50
C ASP A 309 -4.66 13.86 -5.27
N ARG A 310 -3.62 13.56 -6.07
CA ARG A 310 -2.83 12.33 -5.96
C ARG A 310 -2.11 12.26 -4.62
N PHE A 311 -1.50 13.36 -4.20
CA PHE A 311 -0.80 13.42 -2.91
C PHE A 311 -1.77 13.29 -1.74
N ALA A 312 -2.94 13.91 -1.81
CA ALA A 312 -3.98 13.79 -0.78
C ALA A 312 -4.50 12.35 -0.66
N GLY A 313 -4.68 11.65 -1.79
CA GLY A 313 -5.03 10.23 -1.80
C GLY A 313 -3.94 9.35 -1.18
N ALA A 314 -2.67 9.59 -1.51
CA ALA A 314 -1.53 8.89 -0.93
C ALA A 314 -1.42 9.13 0.59
N LEU A 315 -1.47 10.40 1.02
CA LEU A 315 -1.39 10.79 2.42
C LEU A 315 -2.53 10.19 3.24
N ARG A 316 -3.76 10.15 2.70
CA ARG A 316 -4.89 9.47 3.33
C ARG A 316 -4.55 8.01 3.65
N HIS A 317 -4.08 7.26 2.66
CA HIS A 317 -3.76 5.84 2.85
C HIS A 317 -2.60 5.64 3.85
N VAL A 318 -1.57 6.47 3.75
CA VAL A 318 -0.42 6.44 4.67
C VAL A 318 -0.84 6.77 6.09
N GLN A 319 -1.61 7.84 6.31
CA GLN A 319 -2.09 8.21 7.64
C GLN A 319 -2.93 7.10 8.28
N GLY A 320 -3.92 6.56 7.57
CA GLY A 320 -4.75 5.47 8.09
C GLY A 320 -3.92 4.23 8.47
N THR A 321 -2.96 3.85 7.62
CA THR A 321 -2.08 2.70 7.87
C THR A 321 -1.15 2.91 9.05
N VAL A 322 -0.61 4.13 9.20
CA VAL A 322 0.32 4.51 10.27
C VAL A 322 -0.41 4.52 11.61
N ILE A 323 -1.57 5.17 11.69
CA ILE A 323 -2.34 5.24 12.94
C ILE A 323 -2.77 3.84 13.38
N GLU A 324 -3.19 2.98 12.44
CA GLU A 324 -3.53 1.61 12.81
C GLU A 324 -2.33 0.75 13.18
N GLY A 325 -1.18 0.98 12.54
CA GLY A 325 0.08 0.35 12.95
C GLY A 325 0.46 0.73 14.39
N ILE A 326 0.29 2.00 14.78
CA ILE A 326 0.50 2.46 16.15
C ILE A 326 -0.50 1.78 17.11
N ARG A 327 -1.80 1.75 16.78
CA ARG A 327 -2.81 1.06 17.60
C ARG A 327 -2.43 -0.40 17.82
N ARG A 328 -2.18 -1.16 16.75
CA ARG A 328 -1.80 -2.58 16.84
C ARG A 328 -0.55 -2.81 17.67
N ARG A 329 0.46 -1.95 17.51
CA ARG A 329 1.68 -2.02 18.33
C ARG A 329 1.36 -1.76 19.81
N ASN A 330 0.67 -0.67 20.11
CA ASN A 330 0.34 -0.28 21.48
C ASN A 330 -0.52 -1.35 22.17
N ASP A 331 -1.51 -1.92 21.47
CA ASP A 331 -2.32 -3.05 21.97
C ASP A 331 -1.44 -4.27 22.29
N SER A 332 -0.44 -4.58 21.45
CA SER A 332 0.49 -5.69 21.69
C SER A 332 1.48 -5.44 22.84
N GLU A 333 1.73 -4.17 23.16
CA GLU A 333 2.63 -3.71 24.23
C GLU A 333 1.87 -3.33 25.51
N ASP A 334 0.55 -3.57 25.58
CA ASP A 334 -0.34 -3.19 26.69
C ASP A 334 -0.23 -1.70 27.06
N ARG A 335 -0.09 -0.84 26.04
CA ARG A 335 0.03 0.62 26.18
C ARG A 335 -1.21 1.31 25.65
N GLY A 336 -1.68 2.34 26.36
CA GLY A 336 -2.79 3.18 25.87
C GLY A 336 -2.42 4.04 24.67
N ILE A 337 -3.42 4.56 23.95
CA ILE A 337 -3.23 5.43 22.78
C ILE A 337 -3.20 6.90 23.24
N PRO A 338 -2.13 7.67 22.96
CA PRO A 338 -2.11 9.10 23.26
C PRO A 338 -3.16 9.89 22.48
N TYR A 339 -3.71 10.94 23.07
CA TYR A 339 -4.68 11.83 22.42
C TYR A 339 -4.21 12.36 21.05
N ALA A 340 -2.93 12.73 20.94
CA ALA A 340 -2.34 13.23 19.69
C ALA A 340 -2.41 12.22 18.53
N VAL A 341 -2.35 10.92 18.82
CA VAL A 341 -2.50 9.82 17.86
C VAL A 341 -3.99 9.53 17.63
N ALA A 342 -4.77 9.37 18.70
CA ALA A 342 -6.18 9.00 18.64
C ALA A 342 -7.01 9.96 17.77
N ARG A 343 -6.74 11.27 17.83
CA ARG A 343 -7.44 12.28 17.03
C ARG A 343 -7.20 12.18 15.52
N LEU A 344 -6.17 11.44 15.09
CA LEU A 344 -5.86 11.22 13.69
C LEU A 344 -6.48 9.94 13.14
N ALA A 345 -7.14 9.14 14.00
CA ALA A 345 -7.89 7.97 13.59
C ALA A 345 -9.12 8.38 12.77
N PHE A 346 -9.36 7.65 11.69
CA PHE A 346 -10.57 7.73 10.89
C PHE A 346 -10.81 6.39 10.21
N ASP A 347 -12.04 6.16 9.77
CA ASP A 347 -12.37 4.96 9.03
C ASP A 347 -11.82 5.05 7.59
N LEU A 348 -10.63 4.46 7.38
CA LEU A 348 -10.02 4.42 6.04
C LEU A 348 -10.94 3.75 5.01
N SER A 349 -11.83 2.86 5.45
CA SER A 349 -12.79 2.16 4.59
C SER A 349 -13.96 3.02 4.10
N ASP A 350 -14.18 4.20 4.69
CA ASP A 350 -15.17 5.15 4.19
C ASP A 350 -14.48 6.11 3.20
N PRO A 351 -14.64 5.95 1.87
CA PRO A 351 -13.94 6.77 0.88
C PRO A 351 -14.26 8.28 0.97
N GLN A 352 -15.35 8.65 1.63
CA GLN A 352 -15.82 10.03 1.77
C GLN A 352 -15.45 10.67 3.12
N VAL A 353 -14.95 9.90 4.10
CA VAL A 353 -14.60 10.48 5.40
C VAL A 353 -13.52 11.55 5.24
N THR A 354 -13.69 12.66 5.94
CA THR A 354 -12.68 13.73 5.96
C THR A 354 -11.47 13.25 6.75
N VAL A 355 -10.27 13.38 6.16
CA VAL A 355 -9.02 12.98 6.82
C VAL A 355 -8.65 14.02 7.88
N PRO A 356 -8.54 13.64 9.16
CA PRO A 356 -8.15 14.56 10.22
C PRO A 356 -6.76 15.14 9.98
N GLU A 357 -6.58 16.42 10.28
CA GLU A 357 -5.31 17.11 10.13
C GLU A 357 -4.34 16.82 11.30
N PRO A 358 -3.10 16.38 11.01
CA PRO A 358 -2.00 16.36 11.98
C PRO A 358 -1.77 17.77 12.52
N LEU A 359 -1.83 17.96 13.84
CA LEU A 359 -1.57 19.27 14.44
C LEU A 359 -0.08 19.64 14.36
N PRO A 360 0.24 20.93 14.49
CA PRO A 360 1.60 21.38 14.76
C PRO A 360 2.24 20.55 15.88
N SER A 361 3.47 20.10 15.67
CA SER A 361 4.24 19.36 16.67
C SER A 361 4.61 20.27 17.84
N SER A 362 4.74 19.68 19.04
CA SER A 362 5.26 20.37 20.21
C SER A 362 6.73 20.74 20.03
N HIS A 363 7.22 21.68 20.84
CA HIS A 363 8.63 22.05 20.90
C HIS A 363 9.53 20.81 21.05
N MET A 364 10.61 20.77 20.27
CA MET A 364 11.64 19.73 20.29
C MET A 364 13.01 20.41 20.44
N ALA A 365 13.93 19.77 21.16
CA ALA A 365 15.29 20.30 21.28
C ALA A 365 16.02 20.22 19.92
N LYS A 366 16.88 21.21 19.64
CA LYS A 366 17.56 21.34 18.34
C LYS A 366 18.44 20.14 17.98
N ASP A 367 19.02 19.48 18.98
CA ASP A 367 19.86 18.29 18.85
C ASP A 367 19.06 17.05 18.45
N GLU A 368 17.89 16.83 19.07
CA GLU A 368 16.96 15.76 18.69
C GLU A 368 16.36 16.01 17.29
N ALA A 369 15.98 17.25 17.01
CA ALA A 369 15.42 17.66 15.74
C ALA A 369 16.41 17.48 14.58
N ALA A 370 17.71 17.65 14.81
CA ALA A 370 18.74 17.51 13.78
C ALA A 370 18.71 16.12 13.14
N VAL A 371 18.55 15.07 13.95
CA VAL A 371 18.51 13.68 13.46
C VAL A 371 17.20 13.41 12.73
N LEU A 372 16.07 13.65 13.40
CA LEU A 372 14.73 13.36 12.86
C LEU A 372 14.47 14.12 11.55
N LEU A 373 14.69 15.43 11.53
CA LEU A 373 14.34 16.26 10.38
C LEU A 373 15.28 16.03 9.19
N THR A 374 16.54 15.64 9.42
CA THR A 374 17.44 15.23 8.34
C THR A 374 17.00 13.90 7.72
N ILE A 375 16.50 12.95 8.52
CA ILE A 375 15.89 11.71 8.00
C ILE A 375 14.65 12.07 7.16
N LEU A 376 13.74 12.89 7.68
CA LEU A 376 12.52 13.28 6.97
C LEU A 376 12.80 14.06 5.67
N ALA A 377 13.83 14.90 5.65
CA ALA A 377 14.25 15.61 4.44
C ALA A 377 14.77 14.68 3.34
N ALA A 378 15.25 13.49 3.71
CA ALA A 378 15.82 12.50 2.79
C ALA A 378 14.84 11.38 2.37
N GLU A 379 13.72 11.24 3.08
CA GLU A 379 12.78 10.13 2.89
C GLU A 379 11.48 10.53 2.21
N ASN A 380 10.91 9.58 1.47
CA ASN A 380 9.57 9.73 0.92
C ASN A 380 8.52 9.45 2.02
N VAL A 381 7.97 10.51 2.62
CA VAL A 381 6.95 10.43 3.67
C VAL A 381 5.56 10.00 3.18
N ILE A 382 5.39 9.65 1.91
CA ILE A 382 4.15 9.05 1.39
C ILE A 382 4.37 7.66 0.80
N ARG A 383 5.43 6.94 1.19
CA ARG A 383 5.63 5.54 0.76
C ARG A 383 4.41 4.67 1.07
N PRO A 384 4.05 3.72 0.18
CA PRO A 384 4.80 3.28 -1.01
C PRO A 384 4.54 4.12 -2.28
N PHE A 385 3.80 5.22 -2.18
CA PHE A 385 3.43 6.02 -3.34
C PHE A 385 4.59 6.92 -3.79
N GLU A 386 4.79 7.03 -5.10
CA GLU A 386 5.80 7.91 -5.70
C GLU A 386 5.14 9.01 -6.53
N ILE A 387 5.33 10.25 -6.12
CA ILE A 387 4.81 11.44 -6.79
C ILE A 387 5.96 12.40 -6.97
N SER A 388 6.26 12.78 -8.21
CA SER A 388 7.30 13.78 -8.49
C SER A 388 6.89 15.14 -7.96
N ILE A 389 7.67 15.66 -7.02
CA ILE A 389 7.47 16.93 -6.34
C ILE A 389 8.79 17.71 -6.44
N SER A 390 8.69 19.00 -6.73
CA SER A 390 9.85 19.87 -6.86
C SER A 390 10.48 20.13 -5.48
N LYS A 391 11.81 20.23 -5.43
CA LYS A 391 12.59 20.32 -4.17
C LYS A 391 12.23 21.56 -3.34
N ASP A 392 11.88 22.65 -3.99
CA ASP A 392 11.41 23.89 -3.36
C ASP A 392 10.16 23.65 -2.50
N LYS A 393 9.20 22.84 -2.96
CA LYS A 393 7.98 22.55 -2.18
C LYS A 393 8.28 21.79 -0.90
N TRP A 394 9.18 20.81 -0.96
CA TRP A 394 9.66 20.08 0.22
C TRP A 394 10.40 21.00 1.19
N GLN A 395 11.28 21.86 0.67
CA GLN A 395 12.02 22.81 1.48
C GLN A 395 11.09 23.85 2.15
N GLU A 396 10.11 24.39 1.43
CA GLU A 396 9.12 25.31 1.99
C GLU A 396 8.23 24.65 3.06
N ALA A 397 7.81 23.39 2.87
CA ALA A 397 7.10 22.64 3.90
C ALA A 397 7.97 22.39 5.15
N MET A 398 9.28 22.17 4.99
CA MET A 398 10.21 22.01 6.13
C MET A 398 10.41 23.33 6.89
N LYS A 399 10.40 24.48 6.19
CA LYS A 399 10.43 25.82 6.82
C LYS A 399 9.20 26.07 7.68
N ASP A 400 8.02 25.65 7.21
CA ASP A 400 6.78 25.74 7.99
C ASP A 400 6.86 24.81 9.21
N LEU A 401 7.26 23.55 9.01
CA LEU A 401 7.35 22.55 10.07
C LEU A 401 8.30 22.99 11.20
N THR A 402 9.49 23.48 10.84
CA THR A 402 10.47 23.95 11.82
C THR A 402 10.05 25.24 12.53
N ALA A 403 9.27 26.10 11.87
CA ALA A 403 8.64 27.23 12.53
C ALA A 403 7.57 26.78 13.54
N GLU A 404 6.73 25.82 13.16
CA GLU A 404 5.72 25.23 14.05
C GLU A 404 6.33 24.55 15.28
N MET A 405 7.49 23.91 15.13
CA MET A 405 8.26 23.30 16.23
C MET A 405 8.97 24.31 17.14
N GLY A 406 8.92 25.61 16.82
CA GLY A 406 9.64 26.67 17.54
C GLY A 406 11.16 26.68 17.31
N LEU A 407 11.65 25.99 16.27
CA LEU A 407 13.06 26.01 15.86
C LEU A 407 13.37 27.19 14.92
N GLY A 408 12.32 27.77 14.33
CA GLY A 408 12.38 28.84 13.34
C GLY A 408 12.59 28.33 11.93
N SER A 409 12.04 29.03 10.93
CA SER A 409 12.10 28.61 9.52
C SER A 409 13.51 28.47 8.96
N GLN A 410 14.48 29.23 9.49
CA GLN A 410 15.87 29.16 9.05
C GLN A 410 16.46 27.77 9.32
N TYR A 411 16.09 27.13 10.42
CA TYR A 411 16.52 25.75 10.72
C TYR A 411 16.09 24.79 9.61
N GLY A 412 14.89 24.95 9.06
CA GLY A 412 14.39 24.21 7.90
C GLY A 412 15.23 24.41 6.63
N VAL A 413 15.70 25.64 6.38
CA VAL A 413 16.62 25.94 5.27
C VAL A 413 17.97 25.25 5.49
N ASP A 414 18.48 25.30 6.72
CA ASP A 414 19.80 24.79 7.07
C ASP A 414 19.88 23.27 6.94
N ILE A 415 18.80 22.52 7.19
CA ILE A 415 18.72 21.07 6.94
C ILE A 415 19.02 20.74 5.47
N PHE A 416 18.34 21.42 4.53
CA PHE A 416 18.57 21.18 3.09
C PHE A 416 19.92 21.68 2.60
N ALA A 417 20.45 22.75 3.22
CA ALA A 417 21.79 23.24 2.94
C ALA A 417 22.86 22.26 3.42
N ALA A 418 22.68 21.67 4.61
CA ALA A 418 23.58 20.65 5.16
C ALA A 418 23.58 19.38 4.29
N ALA A 419 22.41 18.88 3.90
CA ALA A 419 22.31 17.75 2.97
C ALA A 419 23.01 18.03 1.63
N LYS A 420 22.81 19.23 1.06
CA LYS A 420 23.49 19.64 -0.17
C LYS A 420 25.02 19.66 -0.02
N ARG A 421 25.55 20.22 1.09
CA ARG A 421 26.99 20.26 1.36
C ARG A 421 27.57 18.85 1.58
N ALA A 422 26.84 17.98 2.26
CA ALA A 422 27.22 16.58 2.43
C ALA A 422 27.36 15.89 1.06
N GLN A 423 26.35 16.05 0.18
CA GLN A 423 26.39 15.51 -1.17
C GLN A 423 27.58 16.05 -1.99
N GLU A 424 27.85 17.36 -1.91
CA GLU A 424 28.99 17.99 -2.59
C GLU A 424 30.32 17.41 -2.08
N ALA A 425 30.49 17.26 -0.76
CA ALA A 425 31.67 16.68 -0.14
C ALA A 425 31.91 15.22 -0.56
N LEU A 426 30.84 14.43 -0.69
CA LEU A 426 30.93 13.05 -1.14
C LEU A 426 31.13 12.92 -2.66
N SER A 427 30.79 13.94 -3.45
CA SER A 427 30.82 13.83 -4.91
C SER A 427 32.19 13.87 -5.58
N GLY A 428 33.19 14.45 -4.93
CA GLY A 428 34.57 14.50 -5.43
C GLY A 428 34.74 15.19 -6.78
N GLY A 429 33.87 16.14 -7.15
CA GLY A 429 34.00 16.96 -8.37
C GLY A 429 33.60 16.28 -9.69
N VAL A 430 33.07 15.05 -9.65
CA VAL A 430 32.41 14.43 -10.81
C VAL A 430 31.00 15.00 -10.91
N ASN A 431 30.48 15.20 -12.14
CA ASN A 431 29.13 15.70 -12.39
C ASN A 431 28.10 14.65 -11.88
N TRP A 432 27.83 14.71 -10.57
CA TRP A 432 26.91 13.86 -9.80
C TRP A 432 25.47 14.26 -10.15
N VAL A 433 25.14 14.16 -11.44
CA VAL A 433 23.79 14.39 -11.94
C VAL A 433 23.03 13.09 -11.74
N LYS A 434 22.20 13.07 -10.70
CA LYS A 434 20.80 12.57 -10.67
C LYS A 434 20.26 12.39 -9.24
N TRP A 435 20.69 13.22 -8.28
CA TRP A 435 20.02 13.36 -6.98
C TRP A 435 19.10 14.58 -6.88
N GLY A 436 18.74 15.18 -8.03
CA GLY A 436 17.65 16.17 -8.13
C GLY A 436 16.25 15.63 -7.77
N VAL A 437 16.19 14.49 -7.10
CA VAL A 437 15.02 13.65 -6.83
C VAL A 437 14.98 13.23 -5.34
N LEU A 438 15.36 14.15 -4.44
CA LEU A 438 14.95 14.09 -3.02
C LEU A 438 13.42 14.19 -2.82
N GLY A 439 12.63 14.05 -3.89
CA GLY A 439 11.18 14.04 -3.89
C GLY A 439 10.52 12.99 -4.79
N ALA A 440 11.24 11.99 -5.33
CA ALA A 440 10.64 10.86 -6.07
C ALA A 440 11.57 9.62 -6.17
N GLY A 441 11.59 8.77 -5.14
CA GLY A 441 11.85 7.33 -5.34
C GLY A 441 13.30 6.80 -5.29
N ALA A 442 14.33 7.58 -4.95
CA ALA A 442 15.72 7.11 -5.08
C ALA A 442 16.45 6.59 -3.81
N ALA A 443 15.78 6.44 -2.67
CA ALA A 443 16.32 5.65 -1.55
C ALA A 443 15.55 4.33 -1.41
N LEU A 444 15.53 3.50 -2.46
CA LEU A 444 15.26 2.08 -2.28
C LEU A 444 16.45 1.47 -1.53
N ILE A 445 16.54 1.69 -0.22
CA ILE A 445 17.15 0.68 0.63
C ILE A 445 16.06 -0.36 0.86
N VAL A 446 15.71 -1.10 -0.21
CA VAL A 446 15.14 -2.42 -0.02
C VAL A 446 16.30 -3.22 0.54
N LEU A 447 16.38 -3.30 1.87
CA LEU A 447 17.11 -4.38 2.51
C LEU A 447 16.48 -5.64 1.94
N ALA A 448 17.10 -6.21 0.91
CA ALA A 448 16.76 -7.51 0.41
C ALA A 448 16.87 -8.46 1.60
N THR A 449 15.71 -8.76 2.18
CA THR A 449 15.42 -9.88 3.09
C THR A 449 16.66 -10.49 3.73
N GLY A 450 17.12 -9.93 4.86
CA GLY A 450 17.99 -10.65 5.81
C GLY A 450 19.43 -10.15 6.02
N GLY A 451 19.96 -9.21 5.24
CA GLY A 451 21.39 -8.82 5.33
C GLY A 451 21.80 -7.93 6.51
N LEU A 452 20.83 -7.27 7.17
CA LEU A 452 21.03 -6.43 8.36
C LEU A 452 20.06 -6.86 9.46
N VAL A 453 19.99 -8.17 9.74
CA VAL A 453 19.61 -8.58 11.09
C VAL A 453 20.65 -7.92 11.98
N LEU A 454 20.24 -6.90 12.74
CA LEU A 454 21.01 -6.35 13.85
C LEU A 454 21.46 -7.54 14.69
N ALA A 455 22.70 -7.99 14.51
CA ALA A 455 23.36 -8.81 15.51
C ALA A 455 23.33 -7.93 16.76
N ALA A 456 22.59 -8.38 17.77
CA ALA A 456 22.33 -7.66 19.00
C ALA A 456 23.64 -7.11 19.60
N GLY A 457 23.99 -5.87 19.26
CA GLY A 457 25.01 -5.08 19.94
C GLY A 457 24.36 -4.54 21.22
N ALA A 458 24.85 -5.03 22.36
CA ALA A 458 24.45 -4.74 23.74
C ALA A 458 23.53 -3.50 23.95
N GLY A 459 22.22 -3.76 23.95
CA GLY A 459 21.16 -2.79 24.24
C GLY A 459 19.79 -3.45 24.21
N LEU A 460 19.59 -4.51 25.01
CA LEU A 460 18.48 -5.47 24.93
C LEU A 460 17.07 -4.84 24.97
N ALA A 461 16.89 -3.62 25.47
CA ALA A 461 15.59 -2.93 25.47
C ALA A 461 15.25 -2.27 24.11
N GLY A 462 16.23 -1.76 23.35
CA GLY A 462 15.98 -1.04 22.10
C GLY A 462 15.65 -1.97 20.92
N ALA A 463 16.31 -3.13 20.85
CA ALA A 463 16.15 -4.08 19.75
C ALA A 463 14.75 -4.73 19.72
N ALA A 464 14.16 -5.01 20.89
CA ALA A 464 12.81 -5.56 20.99
C ALA A 464 11.75 -4.56 20.50
N VAL A 465 11.85 -3.29 20.92
CA VAL A 465 10.95 -2.19 20.49
C VAL A 465 11.06 -1.93 18.98
N ILE A 466 12.25 -2.00 18.41
CA ILE A 466 12.43 -1.85 16.95
C ILE A 466 11.81 -3.03 16.20
N THR A 467 11.97 -4.25 16.71
CA THR A 467 11.43 -5.46 16.07
C THR A 467 9.89 -5.47 16.13
N SER A 468 9.29 -5.10 17.27
CA SER A 468 7.83 -4.99 17.39
C SER A 468 7.28 -3.90 16.46
N ALA A 469 7.94 -2.74 16.40
CA ALA A 469 7.55 -1.67 15.50
C ALA A 469 7.68 -2.06 14.01
N LEU A 470 8.80 -2.66 13.60
CA LEU A 470 8.97 -3.16 12.23
C LEU A 470 7.96 -4.25 11.88
N ALA A 471 7.54 -5.08 12.84
CA ALA A 471 6.47 -6.05 12.65
C ALA A 471 5.11 -5.37 12.40
N ALA A 472 4.81 -4.28 13.12
CA ALA A 472 3.56 -3.55 12.97
C ALA A 472 3.47 -2.76 11.65
N PHE A 473 4.58 -2.15 11.22
CA PHE A 473 4.61 -1.24 10.07
C PHE A 473 5.12 -1.88 8.76
N GLY A 474 5.89 -2.97 8.84
CA GLY A 474 6.58 -3.58 7.70
C GLY A 474 7.68 -2.68 7.12
N PRO A 475 8.71 -3.24 6.46
CA PRO A 475 9.86 -2.45 5.99
C PRO A 475 9.56 -1.53 4.78
N GLY A 476 8.49 -1.79 4.01
CA GLY A 476 8.19 -1.07 2.77
C GLY A 476 7.34 0.20 2.90
N GLY A 477 6.67 0.40 4.04
CA GLY A 477 5.83 1.58 4.30
C GLY A 477 6.62 2.77 4.84
N MET A 478 5.97 3.95 4.95
CA MET A 478 6.57 5.17 5.51
C MET A 478 7.31 4.91 6.83
N MET A 479 6.64 4.32 7.83
CA MET A 479 7.24 4.08 9.15
C MET A 479 8.36 3.04 9.11
N GLY A 480 8.23 1.99 8.30
CA GLY A 480 9.29 1.01 8.13
C GLY A 480 10.58 1.62 7.59
N GLY A 481 10.46 2.48 6.59
CA GLY A 481 11.59 3.23 6.03
C GLY A 481 12.21 4.18 7.05
N LEU A 482 11.39 4.96 7.77
CA LEU A 482 11.87 5.90 8.79
C LEU A 482 12.55 5.20 9.96
N LEU A 483 11.98 4.11 10.48
CA LEU A 483 12.58 3.30 11.53
C LEU A 483 13.91 2.71 11.07
N THR A 484 13.97 2.17 9.86
CA THR A 484 15.21 1.64 9.27
C THR A 484 16.28 2.73 9.10
N ALA A 485 15.89 3.92 8.66
CA ALA A 485 16.81 5.04 8.52
C ALA A 485 17.32 5.55 9.88
N GLY A 486 16.43 5.63 10.88
CA GLY A 486 16.77 6.05 12.24
C GLY A 486 17.74 5.08 12.92
N THR A 487 17.51 3.77 12.83
CA THR A 487 18.38 2.77 13.46
C THR A 487 19.80 2.78 12.90
N LEU A 488 19.97 3.02 11.60
CA LEU A 488 21.28 3.16 10.96
C LEU A 488 22.06 4.39 11.46
N LEU A 489 21.38 5.39 12.00
CA LEU A 489 22.00 6.62 12.50
C LEU A 489 22.32 6.56 14.00
N THR A 490 21.52 5.86 14.80
CA THR A 490 21.58 5.92 16.27
C THR A 490 22.17 4.69 16.96
N ALA A 491 22.41 3.57 16.27
CA ALA A 491 23.01 2.40 16.91
C ALA A 491 24.52 2.62 17.16
N GLY A 492 24.95 2.50 18.43
CA GLY A 492 26.35 2.68 18.81
C GLY A 492 27.21 1.42 18.60
N GLY A 493 28.33 1.55 17.91
CA GLY A 493 29.42 0.55 17.92
C GLY A 493 29.37 -0.54 16.84
N SER A 494 30.37 -1.42 16.91
CA SER A 494 30.92 -2.27 15.84
C SER A 494 29.93 -3.12 15.02
N GLY A 495 28.72 -3.35 15.52
CA GLY A 495 27.66 -4.06 14.81
C GLY A 495 27.17 -3.33 13.54
N LEU A 496 27.07 -2.00 13.56
CA LEU A 496 26.73 -1.23 12.36
C LEU A 496 27.86 -1.29 11.32
N ALA A 497 29.10 -1.12 11.76
CA ALA A 497 30.28 -1.17 10.90
C ALA A 497 30.36 -2.52 10.16
N LEU A 498 30.18 -3.63 10.87
CA LEU A 498 30.13 -4.98 10.28
C LEU A 498 28.97 -5.12 9.29
N GLY A 499 27.79 -4.61 9.61
CA GLY A 499 26.62 -4.66 8.74
C GLY A 499 26.77 -3.84 7.45
N LEU A 500 27.34 -2.63 7.55
CA LEU A 500 27.62 -1.75 6.41
C LEU A 500 28.78 -2.28 5.55
N ALA A 501 29.78 -2.91 6.18
CA ALA A 501 30.89 -3.56 5.51
C ALA A 501 30.51 -4.85 4.77
N SER A 502 29.44 -5.52 5.22
CA SER A 502 28.95 -6.77 4.65
C SER A 502 28.84 -6.74 3.12
N PRO A 503 29.21 -7.84 2.42
CA PRO A 503 28.98 -8.01 0.98
C PRO A 503 27.50 -7.90 0.57
N GLY A 504 26.57 -8.15 1.50
CA GLY A 504 25.13 -7.99 1.26
C GLY A 504 24.64 -6.54 1.22
N THR A 505 25.46 -5.58 1.68
CA THR A 505 25.15 -4.15 1.66
C THR A 505 25.75 -3.51 0.43
N THR A 506 24.94 -2.84 -0.39
CA THR A 506 25.46 -2.20 -1.61
C THR A 506 26.25 -0.92 -1.29
N ALA A 507 27.15 -0.50 -2.18
CA ALA A 507 27.81 0.81 -2.05
C ALA A 507 26.81 1.98 -1.99
N ALA A 508 25.72 1.90 -2.75
CA ALA A 508 24.68 2.94 -2.74
C ALA A 508 23.95 3.04 -1.39
N THR A 509 23.70 1.90 -0.73
CA THR A 509 23.13 1.86 0.62
C THR A 509 24.04 2.54 1.63
N LEU A 510 25.34 2.22 1.57
CA LEU A 510 26.34 2.82 2.45
C LEU A 510 26.47 4.33 2.19
N GLU A 511 26.53 4.75 0.93
CA GLU A 511 26.58 6.16 0.54
C GLU A 511 25.43 6.97 1.15
N ALA A 512 24.19 6.45 1.11
CA ALA A 512 23.04 7.12 1.70
C ALA A 512 23.15 7.26 3.23
N VAL A 513 23.74 6.29 3.93
CA VAL A 513 23.97 6.37 5.38
C VAL A 513 25.05 7.39 5.70
N VAL A 514 26.17 7.34 4.97
CA VAL A 514 27.29 8.28 5.14
C VAL A 514 26.87 9.71 4.84
N GLU A 515 26.08 9.94 3.78
CA GLU A 515 25.53 11.25 3.43
C GLU A 515 24.68 11.84 4.56
N ARG A 516 23.81 11.02 5.17
CA ARG A 516 22.96 11.46 6.29
C ARG A 516 23.75 11.77 7.55
N GLN A 517 24.69 10.89 7.93
CA GLN A 517 25.60 11.14 9.06
C GLN A 517 26.37 12.45 8.87
N LEU A 518 26.92 12.66 7.67
CA LEU A 518 27.65 13.88 7.34
C LEU A 518 26.74 15.11 7.34
N ALA A 519 25.53 15.02 6.80
CA ALA A 519 24.55 16.10 6.81
C ALA A 519 24.16 16.50 8.25
N ILE A 520 23.99 15.53 9.16
CA ILE A 520 23.72 15.80 10.58
C ILE A 520 24.90 16.53 11.23
N ALA A 521 26.14 16.08 10.99
CA ALA A 521 27.34 16.74 11.53
C ALA A 521 27.47 18.19 11.03
N ILE A 522 27.25 18.42 9.73
CA ILE A 522 27.24 19.75 9.11
C ILE A 522 26.12 20.62 9.69
N LEU A 523 24.91 20.07 9.85
CA LEU A 523 23.79 20.79 10.44
C LEU A 523 24.11 21.20 11.88
N ARG A 524 24.61 20.27 12.70
CA ARG A 524 25.06 20.55 14.08
C ARG A 524 26.09 21.66 14.13
N GLN A 525 27.11 21.60 13.26
CA GLN A 525 28.14 22.64 13.19
C GLN A 525 27.53 24.00 12.81
N SER A 526 26.63 24.03 11.82
CA SER A 526 26.00 25.28 11.37
C SER A 526 25.05 25.91 12.38
N GLN A 527 24.54 25.10 13.32
CA GLN A 527 23.61 25.51 14.37
C GLN A 527 24.29 25.71 15.73
N ASP A 528 25.62 25.63 15.78
CA ASP A 528 26.43 25.71 17.01
C ASP A 528 25.99 24.68 18.07
N LEU A 529 25.70 23.46 17.62
CA LEU A 529 25.31 22.34 18.46
C LEU A 529 26.51 21.44 18.74
N GLU A 530 26.52 20.83 19.92
CA GLU A 530 27.51 19.82 20.29
C GLU A 530 27.50 18.67 19.26
N GLN A 531 28.70 18.28 18.82
CA GLN A 531 28.88 17.17 17.90
C GLN A 531 28.65 15.84 18.62
N ASP A 532 28.08 14.87 17.91
CA ASP A 532 27.97 13.50 18.42
C ASP A 532 29.24 12.70 18.04
N PRO A 533 30.10 12.32 19.01
CA PRO A 533 31.30 11.54 18.72
C PRO A 533 30.99 10.15 18.16
N ALA A 534 29.75 9.64 18.28
CA ALA A 534 29.35 8.38 17.68
C ALA A 534 29.38 8.42 16.15
N GLY A 535 29.03 9.57 15.52
CA GLY A 535 29.02 9.71 14.07
C GLY A 535 30.40 9.45 13.44
N TRP A 536 31.45 10.06 14.00
CA TRP A 536 32.83 9.81 13.57
C TRP A 536 33.25 8.36 13.81
N ARG A 537 33.00 7.82 15.02
CA ARG A 537 33.40 6.46 15.38
C ARG A 537 32.79 5.41 14.44
N VAL A 538 31.50 5.54 14.13
CA VAL A 538 30.81 4.62 13.21
C VAL A 538 31.44 4.67 11.81
N LEU A 539 31.76 5.86 11.30
CA LEU A 539 32.43 5.99 9.99
C LEU A 539 33.82 5.35 10.01
N ALA A 540 34.63 5.62 11.04
CA ALA A 540 35.98 5.06 11.17
C ALA A 540 35.96 3.53 11.33
N GLU A 541 35.07 2.99 12.16
CA GLU A 541 34.91 1.54 12.30
C GLU A 541 34.44 0.88 10.99
N THR A 542 33.49 1.52 10.29
CA THR A 542 33.03 1.03 8.98
C THR A 542 34.16 1.03 7.97
N GLU A 543 35.02 2.05 7.96
CA GLU A 543 36.20 2.10 7.10
C GLU A 543 37.13 0.90 7.34
N ILE A 544 37.44 0.63 8.62
CA ILE A 544 38.32 -0.48 9.02
C ILE A 544 37.76 -1.81 8.52
N GLU A 545 36.47 -2.07 8.74
CA GLU A 545 35.84 -3.34 8.33
C GLU A 545 35.74 -3.47 6.80
N VAL A 546 35.37 -2.40 6.08
CA VAL A 546 35.31 -2.44 4.61
C VAL A 546 36.70 -2.66 4.00
N ARG A 547 37.74 -2.01 4.54
CA ARG A 547 39.13 -2.22 4.09
C ARG A 547 39.59 -3.63 4.35
N ARG A 548 39.31 -4.17 5.53
CA ARG A 548 39.66 -5.55 5.87
C ARG A 548 39.04 -6.56 4.90
N GLU A 549 37.77 -6.37 4.54
CA GLU A 549 37.11 -7.24 3.56
C GLU A 549 37.66 -7.02 2.14
N TYR A 550 38.02 -5.79 1.77
CA TYR A 550 38.72 -5.50 0.51
C TYR A 550 40.03 -6.29 0.42
N GLU A 551 40.95 -6.13 1.38
CA GLU A 551 42.25 -6.80 1.38
C GLU A 551 42.11 -8.33 1.35
N ARG A 552 41.11 -8.87 2.06
CA ARG A 552 40.83 -10.31 2.06
C ARG A 552 40.39 -10.82 0.68
N LEU A 553 39.59 -10.06 -0.06
CA LEU A 553 39.11 -10.45 -1.37
C LEU A 553 40.14 -10.18 -2.47
N ASP A 554 40.94 -9.11 -2.34
CA ASP A 554 41.93 -8.65 -3.31
C ASP A 554 42.98 -9.72 -3.58
N GLU A 555 43.47 -10.39 -2.53
CA GLU A 555 44.46 -11.46 -2.62
C GLU A 555 44.00 -12.68 -3.46
N PHE A 556 42.69 -12.90 -3.57
CA PHE A 556 42.11 -14.09 -4.21
C PHE A 556 41.17 -13.78 -5.39
N SER A 557 41.06 -12.53 -5.81
CA SER A 557 40.13 -12.10 -6.86
C SER A 557 40.87 -11.37 -7.98
N ASP A 558 40.34 -11.43 -9.21
CA ASP A 558 40.84 -10.59 -10.31
C ASP A 558 40.58 -9.10 -10.02
N ASP A 559 41.51 -8.21 -10.41
CA ASP A 559 41.37 -6.74 -10.33
C ASP A 559 40.05 -6.20 -10.92
N SER A 560 39.47 -6.94 -11.87
CA SER A 560 38.24 -6.57 -12.56
C SER A 560 36.96 -6.95 -11.79
N SER A 561 37.09 -7.64 -10.65
CA SER A 561 36.02 -8.17 -9.81
C SER A 561 34.99 -7.10 -9.45
N PRO A 562 33.69 -7.34 -9.69
CA PRO A 562 32.62 -6.43 -9.26
C PRO A 562 32.64 -6.17 -7.75
N ALA A 563 32.98 -7.18 -6.93
CA ALA A 563 33.02 -7.06 -5.48
C ALA A 563 34.12 -6.09 -5.00
N LEU A 564 35.33 -6.18 -5.60
CA LEU A 564 36.42 -5.25 -5.29
C LEU A 564 36.08 -3.81 -5.70
N LYS A 565 35.46 -3.63 -6.87
CA LYS A 565 34.99 -2.31 -7.32
C LYS A 565 33.96 -1.71 -6.37
N GLU A 566 33.05 -2.53 -5.86
CA GLU A 566 32.04 -2.11 -4.90
C GLU A 566 32.65 -1.72 -3.55
N LEU A 567 33.55 -2.53 -3.00
CA LEU A 567 34.26 -2.22 -1.75
C LEU A 567 35.14 -0.97 -1.89
N LYS A 568 35.83 -0.80 -3.02
CA LYS A 568 36.61 0.41 -3.31
C LYS A 568 35.74 1.67 -3.33
N ARG A 569 34.53 1.58 -3.91
CA ARG A 569 33.55 2.69 -3.92
C ARG A 569 33.07 3.02 -2.50
N LYS A 570 32.82 2.02 -1.65
CA LYS A 570 32.50 2.22 -0.23
C LYS A 570 33.62 2.95 0.50
N ILE A 571 34.88 2.47 0.36
CA ILE A 571 36.07 3.07 0.98
C ILE A 571 36.19 4.55 0.59
N GLN A 572 36.14 4.86 -0.71
CA GLN A 572 36.26 6.24 -1.21
C GLN A 572 35.19 7.18 -0.64
N THR A 573 33.97 6.67 -0.43
CA THR A 573 32.89 7.46 0.17
C THR A 573 33.17 7.79 1.63
N ILE A 574 33.60 6.78 2.40
CA ILE A 574 33.92 6.96 3.83
C ILE A 574 35.14 7.87 4.00
N GLU A 575 36.18 7.69 3.18
CA GLU A 575 37.38 8.55 3.17
C GLU A 575 37.01 10.02 2.92
N ARG A 576 36.11 10.29 1.96
CA ARG A 576 35.64 11.66 1.69
C ARG A 576 34.90 12.25 2.88
N ALA A 577 34.06 11.47 3.54
CA ALA A 577 33.34 11.91 4.74
C ALA A 577 34.28 12.20 5.91
N LEU A 578 35.17 11.26 6.25
CA LEU A 578 36.15 11.43 7.32
C LEU A 578 37.11 12.59 7.04
N LYS A 579 37.55 12.74 5.78
CA LYS A 579 38.35 13.89 5.35
C LYS A 579 37.60 15.20 5.55
N TYR A 580 36.33 15.28 5.15
CA TYR A 580 35.54 16.48 5.37
C TYR A 580 35.43 16.82 6.86
N LEU A 581 35.09 15.83 7.70
CA LEU A 581 34.97 16.03 9.14
C LEU A 581 36.29 16.54 9.74
N LYS A 582 37.42 15.95 9.33
CA LYS A 582 38.76 16.37 9.77
C LYS A 582 39.11 17.79 9.33
N ASP A 583 38.95 18.10 8.04
CA ASP A 583 39.27 19.41 7.47
C ASP A 583 38.42 20.54 8.09
N ASN A 584 37.26 20.21 8.65
CA ASN A 584 36.36 21.16 9.32
C ASN A 584 36.44 21.10 10.86
N GLY A 585 37.44 20.41 11.44
CA GLY A 585 37.66 20.37 12.89
C GLY A 585 36.62 19.58 13.68
N LEU A 586 35.91 18.64 13.04
CA LEU A 586 34.87 17.80 13.63
C LEU A 586 35.38 16.41 14.06
N GLU A 587 36.70 16.22 14.06
CA GLU A 587 37.36 15.01 14.55
C GLU A 587 37.36 14.99 16.11
N PRO A 588 36.85 13.93 16.77
CA PRO A 588 36.84 13.84 18.23
C PRO A 588 38.26 13.93 18.82
N GLY A 589 38.41 14.74 19.87
CA GLY A 589 39.68 14.88 20.60
C GLY A 589 40.65 15.93 20.04
N ASN A 590 40.31 16.62 18.94
CA ASN A 590 41.08 17.74 18.43
C ASN A 590 40.55 19.06 19.03
N THR A 591 40.76 19.28 20.33
CA THR A 591 40.64 20.63 20.90
C THR A 591 41.74 21.48 20.28
N SER A 592 41.39 22.24 19.24
CA SER A 592 42.22 23.35 18.78
C SER A 592 42.48 24.22 20.00
N SER A 593 43.74 24.27 20.42
CA SER A 593 44.24 25.16 21.45
C SER A 593 43.74 26.58 21.14
N ILE A 594 42.84 27.09 21.98
CA ILE A 594 42.65 28.53 22.13
C ILE A 594 44.05 29.11 22.40
N PRO A 595 44.58 30.02 21.57
CA PRO A 595 45.79 30.75 21.94
C PRO A 595 45.46 31.53 23.19
N ASP A 596 46.18 31.22 24.26
CA ASP A 596 46.20 31.98 25.49
C ASP A 596 46.68 33.40 25.15
N HIS A 597 45.75 34.32 24.93
CA HIS A 597 46.08 35.75 24.94
C HIS A 597 46.03 36.21 26.40
N THR A 598 47.15 36.01 27.09
CA THR A 598 47.49 36.81 28.27
C THR A 598 48.35 37.99 27.85
N GLY A 599 47.88 39.18 28.20
CA GLY A 599 48.52 40.48 27.97
C GLY A 599 47.63 41.60 28.47
#